data_AF-A0A7T4YGR7-F1
#
_entry.id   AF-A0A7T4YGR7-F1
#
_cell.length_a   1.000
_cell.length_b   1.000
_cell.length_c   1.000
_cell.angle_alpha   90.00
_cell.angle_beta   90.00
_cell.angle_gamma   90.00
#
_symmetry.space_group_name_H-M   'P 1'
#
loop_
_entity.id
_entity.type
_entity.pdbx_description
1 polymer ?
#
loop_
_entity_poly.entity_id
_entity_poly.type
_entity_poly.pdbx_seq_one_letter_code
_entity_poly.pdbx_strand_id
1 'polypeptide(L)'
;MKKLTNKLIIIAISTLSSVASTYASTITSVMQSPNVIIILTDDQSWVDAPTEMIPGNLDTKSDYYHTPNIDYPISSGMQFSHGYIPAPY
;
A
#
# COMPACT_ATOMS: atom_id res chain seq x y z
N MET A 1 -47.64 -16.44 26.15
CA MET A 1 -46.90 -16.92 24.95
C MET A 1 -46.55 -15.80 23.98
N LYS A 2 -47.50 -15.02 23.43
CA LYS A 2 -47.23 -13.91 22.48
C LYS A 2 -46.16 -12.88 22.91
N LYS A 3 -46.11 -12.50 24.20
CA LYS A 3 -45.11 -11.55 24.73
C LYS A 3 -43.66 -12.07 24.65
N LEU A 4 -43.45 -13.38 24.74
CA LEU A 4 -42.12 -13.99 24.65
C LEU A 4 -41.67 -14.09 23.19
N THR A 5 -42.59 -14.44 22.30
CA THR A 5 -42.35 -14.50 20.85
C THR A 5 -41.96 -13.13 20.29
N ASN A 6 -42.64 -12.06 20.72
CA ASN A 6 -42.29 -10.70 20.29
C ASN A 6 -40.91 -10.26 20.79
N LYS A 7 -40.50 -10.67 22.01
CA LYS A 7 -39.15 -10.37 22.53
C LYS A 7 -38.06 -11.08 21.72
N LEU A 8 -38.28 -12.35 21.35
CA LEU A 8 -37.34 -13.13 20.54
C LEU A 8 -37.17 -12.54 19.13
N ILE A 9 -38.26 -12.08 18.51
CA ILE A 9 -38.22 -11.41 17.20
C ILE A 9 -37.41 -10.11 17.26
N ILE A 10 -37.60 -9.28 18.30
CA ILE A 10 -36.85 -8.04 18.46
C ILE A 10 -35.35 -8.30 18.64
N ILE A 11 -34.97 -9.32 19.42
CA ILE A 11 -33.57 -9.72 19.60
C ILE A 11 -32.97 -10.20 18.27
N ALA A 12 -33.69 -11.02 17.51
CA ALA A 12 -33.21 -11.49 16.21
C ALA A 12 -32.97 -10.32 15.23
N ILE A 13 -33.90 -9.36 15.17
CA ILE A 13 -33.77 -8.17 14.30
C ILE A 13 -32.61 -7.27 14.75
N SER A 14 -32.43 -7.06 16.05
CA SER A 14 -31.32 -6.24 16.55
C SER A 14 -29.97 -6.87 16.26
N THR A 15 -29.85 -8.20 16.39
CA THR A 15 -28.63 -8.94 16.04
C THR A 15 -28.35 -8.94 14.54
N LEU A 16 -29.38 -8.98 13.70
CA LEU A 16 -29.20 -8.91 12.24
C LEU A 16 -28.72 -7.52 11.80
N SER A 17 -29.28 -6.46 12.40
CA SER A 17 -28.90 -5.08 12.12
C SER A 17 -27.44 -4.77 12.51
N SER A 18 -26.97 -5.27 13.66
CA SER A 18 -25.58 -5.08 14.10
C SER A 18 -24.56 -5.83 13.23
N VAL A 19 -24.92 -6.99 12.70
CA VAL A 19 -24.08 -7.72 11.74
C VAL A 19 -23.98 -6.94 10.42
N ALA A 20 -25.10 -6.43 9.91
CA ALA A 20 -25.13 -5.65 8.67
C ALA A 20 -24.29 -4.36 8.77
N SER A 21 -24.37 -3.64 9.90
CA SER A 21 -23.57 -2.42 10.10
C SER A 21 -22.07 -2.71 10.19
N THR A 22 -21.68 -3.79 10.88
CA THR A 22 -20.27 -4.20 10.97
C THR A 22 -19.70 -4.54 9.58
N TYR A 23 -20.45 -5.28 8.77
CA TYR A 23 -20.08 -5.57 7.38
C TYR A 23 -19.91 -4.30 6.54
N ALA A 24 -20.84 -3.35 6.64
CA ALA A 24 -20.76 -2.08 5.92
C ALA A 24 -19.51 -1.26 6.31
N SER A 25 -19.16 -1.21 7.60
CA SER A 25 -17.95 -0.51 8.07
C SER A 25 -16.66 -1.16 7.53
N THR A 26 -16.59 -2.49 7.47
CA THR A 26 -15.44 -3.20 6.89
C THR A 26 -15.29 -2.89 5.40
N ILE A 27 -16.39 -2.87 4.63
CA ILE A 27 -16.37 -2.52 3.21
C ILE A 27 -15.85 -1.09 3.02
N THR A 28 -16.33 -0.11 3.80
CA THR A 28 -15.86 1.28 3.70
C THR A 28 -14.38 1.43 4.02
N SER A 29 -13.83 0.65 4.96
CA SER A 29 -12.39 0.64 5.24
C SER A 29 -11.56 0.10 4.07
N VAL A 30 -12.09 -0.88 3.33
CA VAL A 30 -11.42 -1.43 2.14
C VAL A 30 -11.55 -0.50 0.93
N MET A 31 -12.60 0.34 0.90
CA MET A 31 -12.83 1.31 -0.18
C MET A 31 -12.20 2.69 0.06
N GLN A 32 -11.44 2.90 1.14
CA GLN A 32 -10.70 4.16 1.27
C GLN A 32 -9.60 4.23 0.21
N SER A 33 -9.52 5.35 -0.49
CA SER A 33 -8.41 5.63 -1.39
C SER A 33 -7.08 5.52 -0.63
N PRO A 34 -6.03 4.93 -1.22
CA PRO A 34 -4.74 4.84 -0.58
C PRO A 34 -4.14 6.23 -0.38
N ASN A 35 -3.32 6.40 0.67
CA ASN A 35 -2.45 7.56 0.77
C ASN A 35 -1.32 7.42 -0.24
N VAL A 36 -1.04 8.48 -0.99
CA VAL A 36 0.05 8.51 -1.98
C VAL A 36 1.13 9.46 -1.48
N ILE A 37 2.35 8.93 -1.34
CA ILE A 37 3.55 9.71 -0.99
C ILE A 37 4.47 9.70 -2.21
N ILE A 38 4.91 10.88 -2.65
CA ILE A 38 5.87 11.05 -3.74
C ILE A 38 7.16 11.57 -3.14
N ILE A 39 8.24 10.82 -3.31
CA ILE A 39 9.60 11.24 -2.95
C ILE A 39 10.32 11.55 -4.26
N LEU A 40 10.82 12.77 -4.38
CA LEU A 40 11.60 13.24 -5.53
C LEU A 40 12.97 13.68 -5.05
N THR A 41 14.00 13.22 -5.73
CA THR A 41 15.40 13.51 -5.44
C THR A 41 15.99 14.27 -6.62
N ASP A 42 16.75 15.33 -6.31
CA ASP A 42 17.47 16.10 -7.32
C ASP A 42 18.77 15.38 -7.71
N ASP A 43 19.12 15.42 -9.00
CA ASP A 43 20.34 14.83 -9.59
C ASP A 43 20.70 13.38 -9.19
N GLN A 44 19.74 12.58 -8.71
CA GLN A 44 20.01 11.21 -8.33
C GLN A 44 20.24 10.33 -9.57
N SER A 45 21.42 9.72 -9.66
CA SER A 45 21.72 8.79 -10.73
C SER A 45 20.99 7.47 -10.54
N TRP A 46 20.69 6.80 -11.65
CA TRP A 46 20.08 5.47 -11.62
C TRP A 46 21.02 4.42 -11.00
N VAL A 47 22.35 4.55 -11.16
CA VAL A 47 23.34 3.64 -10.55
C VAL A 47 23.62 3.93 -9.08
N ASP A 48 23.09 5.02 -8.51
CA ASP A 48 23.29 5.37 -7.09
C ASP A 48 22.35 4.61 -6.15
N ALA A 49 21.52 3.70 -6.69
CA ALA A 49 20.58 2.93 -5.92
C ALA A 49 21.23 1.80 -5.11
N PRO A 50 20.68 1.46 -3.92
CA PRO A 50 21.24 0.43 -3.05
C PRO A 50 21.03 -1.01 -3.55
N THR A 51 20.15 -1.21 -4.53
CA THR A 51 19.90 -2.50 -5.20
C THR A 51 20.20 -2.39 -6.69
N GLU A 52 20.39 -3.54 -7.33
CA GLU A 52 20.57 -3.63 -8.79
C GLU A 52 19.36 -3.01 -9.50
N MET A 53 19.59 -2.00 -10.34
CA MET A 53 18.55 -1.45 -11.21
C MET A 53 18.19 -2.36 -12.37
N ILE A 54 19.12 -3.19 -12.83
CA ILE A 54 18.89 -4.26 -13.79
C ILE A 54 19.20 -5.58 -13.05
N PRO A 55 18.20 -6.42 -12.78
CA PRO A 55 18.41 -7.69 -12.09
C PRO A 55 19.48 -8.55 -12.78
N GLY A 56 20.47 -8.99 -12.02
CA GLY A 56 21.61 -9.76 -12.50
C GLY A 56 22.77 -8.92 -13.03
N ASN A 57 22.70 -7.59 -12.92
CA ASN A 57 23.78 -6.68 -13.33
C ASN A 57 24.24 -5.82 -12.15
N LEU A 58 25.34 -6.24 -11.51
CA LEU A 58 25.92 -5.57 -10.34
C LEU A 58 26.39 -4.14 -10.63
N ASP A 59 26.74 -3.80 -11.88
CA ASP A 59 27.20 -2.45 -12.26
C ASP A 59 26.06 -1.42 -12.18
N THR A 60 24.83 -1.88 -11.97
CA THR A 60 23.63 -1.05 -11.84
C THR A 60 23.21 -0.82 -10.39
N LYS A 61 24.05 -1.22 -9.44
CA LYS A 61 23.91 -1.00 -8.01
C LYS A 61 25.06 -0.11 -7.54
N SER A 62 24.78 0.77 -6.58
CA SER A 62 25.82 1.58 -5.95
C SER A 62 26.73 0.72 -5.10
N ASP A 63 28.04 0.85 -5.31
CA ASP A 63 29.10 0.32 -4.46
C ASP A 63 29.65 1.36 -3.47
N TYR A 64 29.21 2.62 -3.58
CA TYR A 64 29.69 3.75 -2.80
C TYR A 64 28.66 4.27 -1.80
N TYR A 65 27.40 4.49 -2.21
CA TYR A 65 26.37 5.07 -1.36
C TYR A 65 25.65 4.00 -0.53
N HIS A 66 25.63 4.18 0.79
CA HIS A 66 24.90 3.30 1.71
C HIS A 66 23.58 3.95 2.16
N THR A 67 22.47 3.55 1.52
CA THR A 67 21.13 4.16 1.69
C THR A 67 20.05 3.13 2.12
N PRO A 68 20.16 2.54 3.32
CA PRO A 68 19.30 1.41 3.74
C PRO A 68 17.81 1.73 3.81
N ASN A 69 17.45 2.99 4.12
CA ASN A 69 16.04 3.40 4.19
C ASN A 69 15.39 3.55 2.81
N ILE A 70 16.20 3.73 1.75
CA ILE A 70 15.75 3.75 0.35
C ILE A 70 15.64 2.31 -0.19
N ASP A 71 16.49 1.40 0.29
CA ASP A 71 16.50 0.00 -0.15
C ASP A 71 15.21 -0.75 0.22
N TYR A 72 14.70 -0.53 1.44
CA TYR A 72 13.48 -1.19 1.91
C TYR A 72 12.26 -1.00 0.98
N PRO A 73 11.86 0.23 0.61
CA PRO A 73 10.73 0.42 -0.31
C PRO A 73 11.01 -0.08 -1.74
N ILE A 74 12.27 -0.03 -2.22
CA ILE A 74 12.61 -0.53 -3.57
C ILE A 74 12.52 -2.05 -3.62
N SER A 75 13.15 -2.75 -2.67
CA SER A 75 13.19 -4.22 -2.61
C SER A 75 11.83 -4.86 -2.28
N SER A 76 10.96 -4.14 -1.57
CA SER A 76 9.59 -4.59 -1.25
C SER A 76 8.55 -4.21 -2.31
N GLY A 77 8.93 -3.38 -3.28
CA GLY A 77 8.02 -2.76 -4.24
C GLY A 77 8.26 -3.20 -5.69
N MET A 78 7.97 -2.28 -6.60
CA MET A 78 8.20 -2.42 -8.03
C MET A 78 9.28 -1.42 -8.48
N GLN A 79 10.22 -1.91 -9.28
CA GLN A 79 11.31 -1.11 -9.84
C GLN A 79 11.08 -0.86 -11.33
N PHE A 80 11.29 0.38 -11.77
CA PHE A 80 11.19 0.80 -13.17
C PHE A 80 12.58 1.12 -13.73
N SER A 81 13.29 0.10 -14.21
CA SER A 81 14.68 0.24 -14.72
C SER A 81 14.83 1.13 -15.96
N HIS A 82 13.72 1.42 -16.64
CA HIS A 82 13.67 2.22 -17.88
C HIS A 82 12.76 3.45 -17.73
N GLY A 83 12.84 4.12 -16.57
CA GLY A 83 12.16 5.40 -16.32
C GLY A 83 12.97 6.56 -16.88
N TYR A 84 12.40 7.32 -17.83
CA TYR A 84 13.04 8.49 -18.43
C TYR A 84 12.26 9.77 -18.13
N ILE A 85 12.98 10.86 -17.89
CA ILE A 85 12.40 12.21 -17.75
C ILE A 85 12.38 12.85 -19.14
N PRO A 86 11.27 13.50 -19.56
CA PRO A 86 11.13 14.03 -20.92
C PRO A 86 12.06 15.22 -21.24
N ALA A 87 12.51 15.96 -20.23
CA ALA A 87 13.40 17.10 -20.38
C ALA A 87 14.45 17.09 -19.25
N PRO A 88 15.72 16.81 -19.55
CA PRO A 88 16.78 16.72 -18.54
C PRO A 88 17.48 18.07 -18.25
N TYR A 89 16.88 19.21 -18.63
CA TYR A 89 17.46 20.55 -18.50
C TYR A 89 16.39 21.61 -18.23
#